data_AF-A0A4R4PZV9-F1
#
_entry.id   AF-A0A4R4PZV9-F1
#
_cell.length_a   1.000
_cell.length_b   1.000
_cell.length_c   1.000
_cell.angle_alpha   90.00
_cell.angle_beta   90.00
_cell.angle_gamma   90.00
#
_symmetry.space_group_name_H-M   'P 1'
#
loop_
_entity.id
_entity.type
_entity.pdbx_description
1 polymer ?
#
loop_
_entity_poly.entity_id
_entity_poly.type
_entity_poly.pdbx_seq_one_letter_code
_entity_poly.pdbx_strand_id
1 'polypeptide(L)' 'MTFCSHCGRELTDGSHESCRQALVMEPPRYCAECRRRMVVQVHPMGWTARCSAHGTVQS' A
#
# COMPACT_ATOMS: atom_id res chain seq x y z
N MET A 1 -12.99 4.21 -6.19
CA MET A 1 -12.02 5.25 -5.77
C MET A 1 -10.70 4.58 -5.46
N THR A 2 -9.59 5.15 -5.91
CA THR A 2 -8.26 4.56 -5.73
C THR A 2 -7.47 5.38 -4.72
N PHE A 3 -6.85 4.70 -3.77
CA PHE A 3 -6.12 5.29 -2.66
C PHE A 3 -4.62 5.02 -2.78
N CYS A 4 -3.83 5.94 -2.24
CA CYS A 4 -2.39 5.79 -2.15
C CYS A 4 -2.03 4.71 -1.13
N SER A 5 -1.35 3.65 -1.56
CA SER A 5 -0.95 2.55 -0.69
C SER A 5 0.10 2.91 0.37
N HIS A 6 0.75 4.07 0.26
CA HIS A 6 1.71 4.56 1.25
C HIS A 6 1.06 5.43 2.33
N CYS A 7 0.29 6.46 1.95
CA CYS A 7 -0.27 7.44 2.88
C CYS A 7 -1.79 7.28 3.17
N GLY A 8 -2.52 6.51 2.35
CA GLY A 8 -3.95 6.23 2.53
C GLY A 8 -4.92 7.32 2.04
N ARG A 9 -4.41 8.42 1.50
CA ARG A 9 -5.22 9.48 0.86
C ARG A 9 -5.67 9.08 -0.54
N GLU A 10 -6.69 9.73 -1.08
CA GLU A 10 -7.13 9.52 -2.47
C GLU A 10 -6.02 9.93 -3.44
N LEU A 11 -5.86 9.18 -4.54
CA LEU A 11 -4.82 9.50 -5.55
C LEU A 11 -5.05 10.86 -6.24
N THR A 12 -6.27 11.40 -6.17
CA THR A 12 -6.62 12.73 -6.68
C THR A 12 -6.26 13.86 -5.71
N ASP A 13 -5.90 13.54 -4.46
CA ASP A 13 -5.49 14.52 -3.46
C ASP A 13 -3.98 14.81 -3.54
N GLY A 14 -3.63 15.76 -4.41
CA GLY A 14 -2.27 16.26 -4.57
C GLY A 14 -1.29 15.29 -5.25
N SER A 15 0.01 15.61 -5.16
CA SER A 15 1.08 14.75 -5.72
C SER A 15 1.43 13.61 -4.76
N HIS A 16 1.48 12.39 -5.29
CA HIS A 16 1.90 11.17 -4.60
C HIS A 16 3.26 10.67 -5.06
N GLU A 17 4.10 11.53 -5.64
CA GLU A 17 5.38 11.13 -6.22
C GLU A 17 6.34 10.53 -5.17
N SER A 18 6.49 11.19 -4.02
CA SER A 18 7.28 10.67 -2.89
C SER A 18 6.72 9.35 -2.35
N CYS A 19 5.39 9.22 -2.31
CA CYS A 19 4.72 7.99 -1.91
C CYS A 19 5.02 6.84 -2.88
N ARG A 20 5.01 7.12 -4.19
CA ARG A 20 5.37 6.12 -5.22
C ARG A 20 6.83 5.71 -5.11
N GLN A 21 7.73 6.66 -4.87
CA GLN A 21 9.15 6.37 -4.68
C GLN A 21 9.39 5.50 -3.44
N ALA A 22 8.71 5.78 -2.32
CA ALA A 22 8.79 4.97 -1.11
C ALA A 22 8.32 3.52 -1.37
N LEU A 23 7.23 3.33 -2.11
CA LEU A 23 6.67 2.01 -2.45
C LEU A 23 7.57 1.15 -3.34
N VAL A 24 8.66 1.69 -3.90
CA VAL A 24 9.68 0.88 -4.60
C VAL A 24 10.48 0.03 -3.61
N MET A 25 10.71 0.56 -2.40
CA MET A 25 11.57 -0.05 -1.37
C MET A 25 10.77 -0.57 -0.18
N GLU A 26 9.58 -0.02 0.07
CA GLU A 26 8.76 -0.32 1.22
C GLU A 26 7.45 -1.01 0.83
N PRO A 27 6.94 -1.94 1.66
CA PRO A 27 5.64 -2.55 1.46
C PRO A 27 4.48 -1.54 1.58
N PRO A 28 3.34 -1.82 0.91
CA PRO A 28 2.14 -1.00 1.02
C PRO A 28 1.55 -1.09 2.43
N ARG A 29 1.23 0.08 3.00
CA ARG A 29 0.63 0.22 4.34
C ARG A 29 -0.90 0.26 4.27
N TYR A 30 -1.46 0.68 3.14
CA TYR A 30 -2.90 0.86 2.92
C TYR A 30 -3.39 0.14 1.66
N CYS A 31 -4.62 -0.37 1.72
CA CYS A 31 -5.29 -0.96 0.58
C CYS A 31 -5.68 0.12 -0.44
N ALA A 32 -5.29 -0.08 -1.70
CA ALA A 32 -5.57 0.85 -2.80
C ALA A 32 -7.06 0.98 -3.13
N GLU A 33 -7.91 0.05 -2.67
CA GLU A 33 -9.34 0.02 -2.97
C GLU A 33 -10.22 0.57 -1.85
N CYS A 34 -9.81 0.39 -0.58
CA CYS A 34 -10.66 0.75 0.56
C CYS A 34 -9.97 1.52 1.68
N ARG A 35 -8.75 2.02 1.46
CA ARG A 35 -7.94 2.82 2.40
C ARG A 35 -7.69 2.20 3.78
N ARG A 36 -8.05 0.93 4.00
CA ARG A 36 -7.78 0.23 5.27
C ARG A 36 -6.29 -0.07 5.40
N ARG A 37 -5.78 0.00 6.62
CA ARG A 37 -4.41 -0.46 6.93
C ARG A 37 -4.31 -1.96 6.67
N MET A 38 -3.22 -2.35 6.02
CA MET A 38 -2.92 -3.75 5.70
C MET A 38 -2.05 -4.37 6.80
N VAL A 39 -2.20 -5.67 7.00
CA VAL A 39 -1.26 -6.44 7.82
C VAL A 39 -0.08 -6.81 6.94
N VAL A 40 1.10 -6.31 7.26
CA VAL A 40 2.32 -6.48 6.47
C VAL A 40 3.26 -7.46 7.17
N GLN A 41 3.78 -8.42 6.43
CA GLN A 41 4.87 -9.30 6.85
C GLN A 41 6.06 -9.14 5.91
N VAL A 42 7.19 -8.71 6.45
CA VAL A 42 8.47 -8.61 5.73
C VAL A 42 9.28 -9.87 6.02
N HIS A 43 9.91 -10.44 5.00
CA HIS A 43 10.74 -11.63 5.07
C HIS A 43 11.94 -11.49 4.10
N PRO A 44 12.97 -12.35 4.18
CA PRO A 44 14.20 -12.15 3.39
C PRO A 44 14.01 -12.11 1.87
N MET A 45 12.96 -12.75 1.35
CA MET A 45 12.67 -12.81 -0.10
C MET A 45 11.70 -11.72 -0.57
N GLY A 46 11.18 -10.87 0.33
CA GLY A 46 10.23 -9.83 -0.02
C GLY A 46 9.25 -9.53 1.10
N TRP A 47 8.00 -9.26 0.74
CA TRP A 47 6.95 -8.95 1.70
C TRP A 47 5.58 -9.41 1.21
N THR A 48 4.67 -9.63 2.15
CA THR A 48 3.25 -9.83 1.88
C THR A 48 2.46 -8.78 2.66
N ALA A 49 1.37 -8.29 2.07
CA ALA A 49 0.48 -7.31 2.66
C ALA A 49 -0.97 -7.76 2.45
N ARG A 50 -1.73 -7.90 3.54
CA ARG A 50 -3.12 -8.39 3.50
C ARG A 50 -4.13 -7.33 3.93
N CYS A 51 -5.12 -7.09 3.07
CA CYS A 51 -6.34 -6.37 3.39
C CYS A 51 -7.41 -7.35 3.89
N SER A 52 -8.19 -6.95 4.89
CA SER A 52 -9.30 -7.75 5.42
C SER A 52 -10.45 -7.94 4.42
N ALA A 53 -10.60 -7.06 3.44
CA ALA A 53 -11.70 -7.08 2.47
C ALA A 53 -11.26 -7.46 1.05
N HIS A 54 -10.05 -7.07 0.61
CA HIS A 54 -9.63 -7.17 -0.79
C HIS A 54 -8.53 -8.22 -1.04
N GLY A 55 -8.08 -8.92 0.00
CA GLY A 55 -7.08 -9.99 -0.14
C GLY A 55 -5.63 -9.51 0.03
N THR A 56 -4.70 -10.27 -0.53
CA THR A 56 -3.25 -10.16 -0.27
C THR A 56 -2.49 -9.74 -1.53
N VAL A 57 -1.48 -8.90 -1.36
CA VAL A 57 -0.50 -8.52 -2.38
C VAL A 57 0.92 -8.79 -1.86
N GLN A 58 1.88 -8.98 -2.75
CA GLN A 58 3.26 -9.34 -2.41
C GLN A 58 4.25 -8.76 -3.43
N SER A 59 5.53 -8.65 -3.04
CA SER A 59 6.65 -8.28 -3.94
C SER A 59 7.28 -9.49 -4.62
#